data_AF-A0A151JW61-F1
#
_entry.id   AF-A0A151JW61-F1
#
_cell.length_a   1.000
_cell.length_b   1.000
_cell.length_c   1.000
_cell.angle_alpha   90.00
_cell.angle_beta   90.00
_cell.angle_gamma   90.00
#
_symmetry.space_group_name_H-M   'P 1'
#
loop_
_entity.id
_entity.type
_entity.pdbx_description
1 polymer ?
#
loop_
_entity_poly.entity_id
_entity_poly.type
_entity_poly.pdbx_seq_one_letter_code
_entity_poly.pdbx_strand_id
1 'polypeptide(L)'
;MSEDLQTLLMAQSDIHGRMTRSVSNLKKLGAASITLHAVETRIVLLDRLWAKFEAQHELIRAQEAFDKSEYSSTGFTDSAEMTYVEQ
;
A
#
# COMPACT_ATOMS: atom_id res chain seq x y z
N MET A 1 -21.67 5.81 6.10
CA MET A 1 -20.25 5.42 6.24
C MET A 1 -19.61 6.39 7.21
N SER A 2 -18.90 5.94 8.24
CA SER A 2 -18.26 6.84 9.21
C SER A 2 -17.10 7.61 8.55
N GLU A 3 -16.79 8.81 9.08
CA GLU A 3 -15.62 9.60 8.64
C GLU A 3 -14.30 8.82 8.84
N ASP A 4 -14.22 8.02 9.89
CA ASP A 4 -13.07 7.15 10.17
C ASP A 4 -12.87 6.10 9.07
N LEU A 5 -13.95 5.42 8.62
CA LEU A 5 -13.88 4.44 7.55
C LEU A 5 -13.49 5.10 6.22
N GLN A 6 -14.03 6.28 5.91
CA GLN A 6 -13.63 7.00 4.71
C GLN A 6 -12.14 7.38 4.74
N THR A 7 -11.64 7.79 5.91
CA THR A 7 -10.22 8.10 6.11
C THR A 7 -9.34 6.87 5.89
N LEU A 8 -9.75 5.71 6.40
CA LEU A 8 -9.04 4.44 6.18
C LEU A 8 -9.03 4.06 4.69
N LEU A 9 -10.15 4.16 3.98
CA LEU A 9 -10.25 3.84 2.55
C LEU A 9 -9.36 4.75 1.69
N MET A 10 -9.32 6.06 1.99
CA MET A 10 -8.40 6.97 1.29
C MET A 10 -6.93 6.62 1.59
N ALA A 11 -6.61 6.27 2.83
CA ALA A 11 -5.25 5.89 3.21
C ALA A 11 -4.79 4.62 2.49
N GLN A 12 -5.69 3.65 2.29
CA GLN A 12 -5.45 2.44 1.52
C GLN A 12 -5.03 2.76 0.07
N SER A 13 -5.76 3.64 -0.62
CA SER A 13 -5.42 4.07 -1.98
C SER A 13 -4.10 4.84 -2.05
N ASP A 14 -3.81 5.71 -1.07
CA ASP A 14 -2.51 6.42 -1.01
C ASP A 14 -1.35 5.44 -0.84
N ILE A 15 -1.47 4.50 0.11
CA ILE A 15 -0.44 3.50 0.37
C ILE A 15 -0.19 2.66 -0.87
N HIS A 16 -1.23 2.13 -1.50
CA HIS A 16 -1.11 1.34 -2.73
C HIS A 16 -0.39 2.14 -3.83
N GLY A 17 -0.81 3.38 -4.09
CA GLY A 17 -0.16 4.23 -5.08
C GLY A 17 1.31 4.55 -4.77
N ARG A 18 1.68 4.64 -3.48
CA ARG A 18 3.08 4.80 -3.06
C ARG A 18 3.90 3.54 -3.28
N MET A 19 3.33 2.36 -3.01
CA MET A 19 3.97 1.08 -3.30
C MET A 19 4.21 0.94 -4.81
N THR A 20 3.19 1.18 -5.66
CA THR A 20 3.30 1.13 -7.13
C THR A 20 4.42 2.01 -7.69
N ARG A 21 4.72 3.12 -7.02
CA ARG A 21 5.75 4.07 -7.46
C ARG A 21 7.12 3.84 -6.81
N SER A 22 7.29 2.83 -5.95
CA SER A 22 8.54 2.62 -5.20
C SER A 22 9.75 2.47 -6.12
N VAL A 23 9.69 1.52 -7.07
CA VAL A 23 10.79 1.27 -8.02
C VAL A 23 10.96 2.40 -9.03
N SER A 24 9.86 2.98 -9.54
CA SER A 24 9.96 4.10 -10.48
C SER A 24 10.63 5.33 -9.83
N ASN A 25 10.38 5.57 -8.54
CA ASN A 25 11.04 6.64 -7.79
C ASN A 25 12.51 6.35 -7.51
N LEU A 26 12.90 5.08 -7.33
CA LEU A 26 14.32 4.69 -7.26
C LEU A 26 15.02 4.95 -8.60
N LYS A 27 14.40 4.54 -9.71
CA LYS A 27 14.95 4.74 -11.07
C LYS A 27 15.18 6.22 -11.40
N LYS A 28 14.34 7.13 -10.89
CA LYS A 28 14.50 8.58 -11.06
C LYS A 28 15.77 9.17 -10.42
N LEU A 29 16.44 8.46 -9.50
CA LEU A 29 17.71 8.93 -8.92
C LEU A 29 18.86 8.90 -9.95
N GLY A 30 18.70 8.17 -11.06
CA GLY A 30 19.74 7.93 -12.06
C GLY A 30 20.67 6.78 -11.67
N ALA A 31 21.23 6.09 -12.66
CA ALA A 31 21.98 4.85 -12.45
C ALA A 31 23.16 4.99 -11.46
N ALA A 32 23.87 6.12 -11.50
CA ALA A 32 24.97 6.40 -10.58
C ALA A 32 24.55 6.54 -9.10
N SER A 33 23.27 6.82 -8.85
CA SER A 33 22.72 7.04 -7.51
C SER A 33 21.98 5.81 -6.95
N ILE A 34 21.80 4.75 -7.75
CA ILE A 34 21.21 3.48 -7.30
C ILE A 34 22.31 2.68 -6.60
N THR A 35 22.56 3.02 -5.35
CA THR A 35 23.49 2.29 -4.47
C THR A 35 22.76 1.17 -3.74
N LEU A 36 23.51 0.21 -3.18
CA LEU A 36 22.96 -0.82 -2.30
C LEU A 36 22.12 -0.21 -1.17
N HIS A 37 22.66 0.82 -0.51
CA HIS A 37 21.95 1.52 0.57
C HIS A 37 20.64 2.17 0.10
N ALA A 38 20.60 2.73 -1.11
CA ALA A 38 19.38 3.30 -1.68
C ALA A 38 18.31 2.22 -1.93
N VAL A 39 18.72 1.05 -2.42
CA VAL A 39 17.84 -0.12 -2.62
C VAL A 39 17.31 -0.62 -1.27
N GLU A 40 18.18 -0.88 -0.30
CA GLU A 40 17.81 -1.34 1.04
C GLU A 40 16.83 -0.36 1.72
N THR A 41 17.10 0.94 1.62
CA THR A 41 16.21 1.97 2.15
C THR A 41 14.83 1.91 1.49
N ARG A 42 14.76 1.64 0.18
CA ARG A 42 13.47 1.52 -0.53
C ARG A 42 12.72 0.26 -0.12
N ILE A 43 13.39 -0.87 0.07
CA ILE A 43 12.79 -2.11 0.59
C ILE A 43 12.18 -1.86 1.98
N VAL A 44 12.94 -1.27 2.90
CA VAL A 44 12.45 -0.95 4.26
C VAL A 44 11.24 -0.01 4.21
N LEU A 45 11.22 0.97 3.29
CA LEU A 45 10.07 1.87 3.12
C LEU A 45 8.86 1.13 2.55
N LEU A 46 9.07 0.20 1.62
CA LEU A 46 8.02 -0.62 1.04
C LEU A 46 7.39 -1.54 2.10
N ASP A 47 8.20 -2.24 2.90
CA ASP A 47 7.73 -3.11 3.99
C ASP A 47 6.91 -2.32 5.04
N ARG A 48 7.34 -1.09 5.37
CA ARG A 48 6.59 -0.22 6.29
C ARG A 48 5.25 0.22 5.71
N LEU A 49 5.18 0.43 4.41
CA LEU A 49 3.92 0.76 3.73
C LEU A 49 2.97 -0.44 3.74
N TRP A 50 3.49 -1.64 3.43
CA TRP A 50 2.73 -2.87 3.46
C TRP A 50 2.19 -3.19 4.86
N ALA A 51 3.03 -3.15 5.89
CA ALA A 51 2.59 -3.38 7.27
C ALA A 51 1.50 -2.38 7.71
N LYS A 52 1.58 -1.11 7.27
CA LYS A 52 0.54 -0.11 7.53
C LYS A 52 -0.76 -0.44 6.78
N PHE A 53 -0.65 -0.91 5.54
CA PHE A 53 -1.78 -1.35 4.74
C PHE A 53 -2.52 -2.49 5.42
N GLU A 54 -1.81 -3.54 5.85
CA GLU A 54 -2.37 -4.70 6.56
C GLU A 54 -3.08 -4.28 7.85
N ALA A 55 -2.44 -3.45 8.67
CA ALA A 55 -3.04 -2.96 9.91
C ALA A 55 -4.35 -2.19 9.67
N GLN A 56 -4.39 -1.35 8.63
CA GLN A 56 -5.59 -0.60 8.26
C GLN A 56 -6.66 -1.51 7.61
N HIS A 57 -6.24 -2.50 6.84
CA HIS A 57 -7.13 -3.50 6.25
C HIS A 57 -7.92 -4.24 7.32
N GLU A 58 -7.26 -4.68 8.40
CA GLU A 58 -7.92 -5.34 9.53
C GLU A 58 -8.94 -4.41 10.23
N LEU A 59 -8.65 -3.11 10.34
CA LEU A 59 -9.62 -2.14 10.87
C LEU A 59 -10.85 -1.96 9.96
N ILE A 60 -10.67 -2.05 8.65
CA ILE A 60 -11.77 -1.99 7.67
C ILE A 60 -12.59 -3.28 7.72
N ARG A 61 -11.95 -4.45 7.83
CA ARG A 61 -12.63 -5.74 7.99
C ARG A 61 -13.49 -5.83 9.23
N ALA A 62 -13.09 -5.15 10.30
CA ALA A 62 -13.84 -5.09 11.54
C ALA A 62 -15.09 -4.19 11.48
N GLN A 63 -15.30 -3.42 10.40
CA GLN A 63 -16.47 -2.56 10.25
C GLN A 63 -17.74 -3.37 10.00
N GLU A 64 -18.87 -2.86 10.51
CA GLU A 64 -20.18 -3.43 10.19
C GLU A 64 -20.44 -3.44 8.68
N ALA A 65 -21.02 -4.54 8.19
CA ALA A 65 -21.33 -4.74 6.78
C ALA A 65 -20.12 -4.72 5.82
N PHE A 66 -18.90 -5.00 6.29
CA PHE A 66 -17.71 -5.19 5.44
C PHE A 66 -17.99 -6.08 4.22
N ASP A 67 -18.65 -7.22 4.41
CA ASP A 67 -18.95 -8.19 3.35
C ASP A 67 -19.82 -7.62 2.21
N LYS A 68 -20.52 -6.51 2.45
CA LYS A 68 -21.36 -5.82 1.45
C LYS A 68 -20.70 -4.56 0.89
N SER A 69 -19.48 -4.24 1.33
CA SER A 69 -18.76 -3.04 0.91
C SER A 69 -18.15 -3.20 -0.48
N GLU A 70 -17.89 -2.06 -1.14
CA GLU A 70 -17.13 -2.05 -2.39
C GLU A 70 -15.69 -2.53 -2.15
N TYR A 71 -15.12 -2.21 -1.00
CA TYR A 71 -13.75 -2.60 -0.64
C TYR A 71 -13.57 -4.13 -0.58
N SER A 72 -14.55 -4.88 -0.07
CA SER A 72 -14.47 -6.35 -0.02
C SER A 72 -14.71 -7.03 -1.38
N SER A 73 -15.40 -6.37 -2.31
CA SER A 73 -15.81 -6.98 -3.58
C SER A 73 -14.95 -6.60 -4.78
N THR A 74 -14.14 -5.53 -4.67
CA THR A 74 -13.29 -5.03 -5.77
C THR A 74 -11.98 -5.79 -5.96
N GLY A 75 -11.56 -6.64 -5.01
CA GLY A 75 -10.24 -7.29 -5.05
C GLY A 75 -9.08 -6.30 -4.85
N PHE A 76 -9.36 -5.14 -4.25
CA PHE A 76 -8.35 -4.10 -4.03
C PHE A 76 -7.18 -4.59 -3.16
N THR A 77 -7.46 -5.39 -2.14
CA THR A 77 -6.45 -6.01 -1.27
C THR A 77 -5.51 -6.92 -2.07
N ASP A 78 -6.05 -7.80 -2.92
CA ASP A 78 -5.24 -8.70 -3.76
C ASP A 78 -4.36 -7.91 -4.73
N SER A 79 -4.89 -6.83 -5.32
CA SER A 79 -4.11 -5.94 -6.19
C SER A 79 -2.97 -5.24 -5.44
N ALA A 80 -3.22 -4.81 -4.20
CA ALA A 80 -2.21 -4.19 -3.36
C ALA A 80 -1.13 -5.19 -2.92
N GLU A 81 -1.51 -6.43 -2.58
CA GLU A 81 -0.57 -7.52 -2.27
C GLU A 81 0.31 -7.83 -3.48
N MET A 82 -0.28 -8.00 -4.67
CA MET A 82 0.50 -8.24 -5.89
C MET A 82 1.48 -7.10 -6.14
N THR A 83 1.04 -5.85 -5.94
CA THR A 83 1.91 -4.68 -6.08
C THR A 83 3.09 -4.73 -5.12
N TYR A 84 2.88 -5.14 -3.87
CA TYR A 84 3.95 -5.31 -2.87
C TYR A 84 4.95 -6.39 -3.28
N VAL A 85 4.46 -7.55 -3.71
CA VAL A 85 5.28 -8.71 -4.11
C VAL A 85 6.08 -8.43 -5.39
N GLU A 86 5.55 -7.61 -6.31
CA GLU A 86 6.17 -7.33 -7.62
C GLU A 86 7.12 -6.12 -7.65
N GLN A 87 7.21 -5.30 -6.58
CA GLN A 87 8.20 -4.20 -6.52
C GLN A 87 9.63 -4.73 -6.44
#